data_AF-A0A2Z6ITJ7-F1
#
_entry.id   AF-A0A2Z6ITJ7-F1
#
_cell.length_a   1.000
_cell.length_b   1.000
_cell.length_c   1.000
_cell.angle_alpha   90.00
_cell.angle_beta   90.00
_cell.angle_gamma   90.00
#
_symmetry.space_group_name_H-M   'P 1'
#
loop_
_entity.id
_entity.type
_entity.pdbx_description
1 polymer ?
#
loop_
_entity_poly.entity_id
_entity_poly.type
_entity_poly.pdbx_seq_one_letter_code
_entity_poly.pdbx_strand_id
1 'polypeptide(L)'
;MSAPIIDDELWALIEPLLPPPKPRRKKYPGRLPVSNRAALNGILFVFKTGIRWCDLSTKLGFGSGPTCWRRLRDWQKAGVWKRLHELLLAKLREAGELDFSRAAVDSSSVRAVGAGEKLVRTPRIARDQVPSITSSSTQMASPSAQS
;
A
#
# COMPACT_ATOMS: atom_id res chain seq x y z
N MET A 1 -17.56 -15.47 -7.25
CA MET A 1 -17.05 -14.87 -5.99
C MET A 1 -15.56 -15.16 -5.94
N SER A 2 -14.68 -14.16 -5.83
CA SER A 2 -13.25 -14.42 -5.67
C SER A 2 -13.03 -15.13 -4.34
N ALA A 3 -12.19 -16.17 -4.29
CA ALA A 3 -11.89 -16.88 -3.06
C ALA A 3 -11.41 -15.88 -1.99
N PRO A 4 -11.87 -16.00 -0.73
CA PRO A 4 -11.37 -15.17 0.34
C PRO A 4 -9.85 -15.34 0.42
N ILE A 5 -9.13 -14.21 0.50
CA ILE A 5 -7.66 -14.22 0.58
C ILE A 5 -7.20 -14.93 1.85
N ILE A 6 -8.06 -14.97 2.86
CA ILE A 6 -7.82 -15.60 4.16
C ILE A 6 -8.79 -16.76 4.35
N ASP A 7 -8.23 -17.97 4.36
CA ASP A 7 -8.94 -19.19 4.75
C ASP A 7 -9.33 -19.19 6.25
N ASP A 8 -10.09 -20.20 6.67
CA ASP A 8 -10.61 -20.30 8.03
C ASP A 8 -9.52 -20.59 9.07
N GLU A 9 -8.50 -21.37 8.71
CA GLU A 9 -7.41 -21.75 9.61
C GLU A 9 -6.54 -20.54 9.95
N LEU A 10 -6.12 -19.79 8.93
CA LEU A 10 -5.38 -18.55 9.09
C LEU A 10 -6.25 -17.52 9.82
N TRP A 11 -7.55 -17.45 9.53
CA TRP A 11 -8.45 -16.55 10.26
C TRP A 11 -8.48 -16.84 11.76
N ALA A 12 -8.55 -18.11 12.15
CA ALA A 12 -8.57 -18.52 13.56
C ALA A 12 -7.31 -18.08 14.33
N LEU A 13 -6.16 -17.99 13.64
CA LEU A 13 -4.92 -17.47 14.21
C LEU A 13 -4.89 -15.94 14.30
N ILE A 14 -5.50 -15.25 13.33
CA ILE A 14 -5.48 -13.78 13.25
C ILE A 14 -6.50 -13.14 14.20
N GLU A 15 -7.71 -13.71 14.28
CA GLU A 15 -8.83 -13.12 15.02
C GLU A 15 -8.49 -12.71 16.46
N PRO A 16 -7.77 -13.52 17.26
CA PRO A 16 -7.38 -13.16 18.64
C PRO A 16 -6.44 -11.96 18.73
N LEU A 17 -5.70 -11.63 17.68
CA LEU A 17 -4.79 -10.48 17.66
C LEU A 17 -5.55 -9.15 17.53
N LEU A 18 -6.78 -9.20 17.03
CA LEU A 18 -7.57 -8.01 16.73
C LEU A 18 -8.18 -7.43 18.00
N PRO A 19 -8.23 -6.08 18.12
CA PRO A 19 -8.90 -5.47 19.25
C PRO A 19 -10.39 -5.87 19.29
N PRO A 20 -10.95 -6.07 20.49
CA PRO A 20 -12.35 -6.46 20.62
C PRO A 20 -13.25 -5.41 19.98
N PRO A 21 -14.39 -5.83 19.38
CA PRO A 21 -15.33 -4.90 18.80
C PRO A 21 -15.85 -3.94 19.87
N LYS A 22 -15.93 -2.65 19.52
CA LYS A 22 -16.48 -1.64 20.44
C LYS A 22 -17.92 -2.01 20.82
N PRO A 23 -18.32 -1.83 22.10
CA PRO A 23 -19.66 -2.14 22.53
C PRO A 23 -20.69 -1.30 21.76
N ARG A 24 -21.75 -1.95 21.30
CA ARG A 24 -22.85 -1.29 20.59
C ARG A 24 -23.77 -0.57 21.57
N ARG A 25 -24.29 0.58 21.14
CA ARG A 25 -25.37 1.27 21.86
C ARG A 25 -26.61 0.36 21.89
N LYS A 26 -27.28 0.26 23.04
CA LYS A 26 -28.50 -0.54 23.19
C LYS A 26 -29.70 0.09 22.49
N LYS A 27 -29.85 1.42 22.56
CA LYS A 27 -30.93 2.18 21.92
C LYS A 27 -30.42 2.82 20.62
N TYR A 28 -31.16 2.65 19.53
CA TYR A 28 -30.82 3.14 18.18
C TYR A 28 -29.39 2.79 17.73
N PRO A 29 -29.06 1.49 17.60
CA PRO A 29 -27.69 1.04 17.37
C PRO A 29 -27.11 1.40 15.99
N GLY A 30 -27.90 1.97 15.08
CA GLY A 30 -27.50 2.26 13.71
C GLY A 30 -27.12 1.01 12.91
N ARG A 31 -26.42 1.23 11.79
CA ARG A 31 -25.97 0.17 10.88
C ARG A 31 -25.00 -0.79 11.58
N LEU A 32 -25.13 -2.10 11.29
CA LEU A 32 -24.20 -3.11 11.80
C LEU A 32 -22.78 -2.83 11.30
N PRO A 33 -21.75 -2.87 12.16
CA PRO A 33 -20.37 -2.75 11.73
C PRO A 33 -19.98 -3.86 10.75
N VAL A 34 -19.08 -3.53 9.82
CA VAL A 34 -18.42 -4.54 8.98
C VAL A 34 -17.61 -5.48 9.89
N SER A 35 -17.71 -6.78 9.64
CA SER A 35 -16.96 -7.79 10.41
C SER A 35 -15.46 -7.59 10.22
N ASN A 36 -14.67 -7.99 11.22
CA ASN A 36 -13.21 -7.86 11.15
C ASN A 36 -12.64 -8.65 9.95
N ARG A 37 -13.17 -9.85 9.69
CA ARG A 37 -12.74 -10.69 8.56
C ARG A 37 -13.03 -10.05 7.21
N ALA A 38 -14.20 -9.45 7.05
CA ALA A 38 -14.56 -8.74 5.82
C ALA A 38 -13.66 -7.51 5.60
N ALA A 39 -13.41 -6.74 6.66
CA ALA A 39 -12.52 -5.58 6.58
C ALA A 39 -11.08 -5.98 6.23
N LEU A 40 -10.56 -7.06 6.82
CA LEU A 40 -9.22 -7.56 6.53
C LEU A 40 -9.10 -8.04 5.08
N ASN A 41 -10.07 -8.82 4.58
CA ASN A 41 -10.10 -9.21 3.16
C ASN A 41 -10.14 -7.98 2.24
N GLY A 42 -10.90 -6.94 2.59
CA GLY A 42 -10.92 -5.68 1.83
C GLY A 42 -9.59 -4.94 1.80
N ILE A 43 -8.87 -4.89 2.93
CA ILE A 43 -7.53 -4.32 3.01
C ILE A 43 -6.56 -5.09 2.12
N LEU A 44 -6.54 -6.42 2.23
CA LEU A 44 -5.66 -7.27 1.43
C LEU A 44 -5.99 -7.20 -0.06
N PHE A 45 -7.27 -7.08 -0.42
CA PHE A 45 -7.70 -6.91 -1.80
C PHE A 45 -7.15 -5.60 -2.39
N VAL A 46 -7.27 -4.48 -1.65
CA VAL A 46 -6.72 -3.19 -2.06
C VAL A 46 -5.20 -3.27 -2.22
N PHE A 47 -4.49 -3.91 -1.29
CA PHE A 47 -3.03 -4.07 -1.39
C PHE A 47 -2.60 -4.96 -2.55
N LYS A 48 -3.34 -6.04 -2.83
CA LYS A 48 -3.06 -6.95 -3.94
C LYS A 48 -3.31 -6.31 -5.31
N THR A 49 -4.34 -5.47 -5.42
CA THR A 49 -4.77 -4.89 -6.69
C THR A 49 -4.23 -3.48 -6.95
N GLY A 50 -3.79 -2.77 -5.91
CA GLY A 50 -3.31 -1.39 -6.01
C GLY A 50 -4.40 -0.35 -6.27
N ILE A 51 -5.69 -0.72 -6.20
CA ILE A 51 -6.78 0.22 -6.44
C ILE A 51 -6.85 1.29 -5.35
N ARG A 52 -7.45 2.44 -5.67
CA ARG A 52 -7.70 3.47 -4.65
C ARG A 52 -8.78 2.97 -3.69
N TRP A 53 -8.71 3.39 -2.43
CA TRP A 53 -9.74 3.07 -1.43
C TRP A 53 -11.15 3.47 -1.88
N CYS A 54 -11.32 4.59 -2.58
CA CYS A 54 -12.63 5.02 -3.10
C CYS A 54 -13.22 4.08 -4.16
N ASP A 55 -12.37 3.29 -4.83
CA ASP A 55 -12.76 2.41 -5.93
C ASP A 55 -13.12 1.00 -5.44
N LEU A 56 -12.93 0.71 -4.14
CA LEU A 56 -13.32 -0.57 -3.56
C LEU A 56 -14.85 -0.72 -3.55
N SER A 57 -15.36 -1.57 -4.43
CA SER A 57 -16.80 -1.85 -4.57
C SER A 57 -17.38 -2.49 -3.31
N THR A 58 -18.47 -1.90 -2.80
CA THR A 58 -19.22 -2.42 -1.65
C THR A 58 -19.94 -3.74 -1.96
N LYS A 59 -20.13 -4.07 -3.25
CA LYS A 59 -20.77 -5.32 -3.70
C LYS A 59 -19.92 -6.57 -3.38
N LEU A 60 -18.63 -6.39 -3.09
CA LEU A 60 -17.72 -7.49 -2.73
C LEU A 60 -17.88 -7.97 -1.28
N GLY A 61 -18.71 -7.30 -0.47
CA GLY A 61 -18.97 -7.71 0.91
C GLY A 61 -17.88 -7.34 1.93
N PHE A 62 -16.78 -6.70 1.51
CA PHE A 62 -15.70 -6.25 2.40
C PHE A 62 -16.02 -4.99 3.20
N GLY A 63 -17.14 -4.34 2.91
CA GLY A 63 -17.44 -2.98 3.35
C GLY A 63 -16.97 -1.92 2.33
N SER A 64 -17.07 -0.65 2.70
CA SER A 64 -16.54 0.43 1.86
C SER A 64 -15.05 0.63 2.08
N GLY A 65 -14.32 1.11 1.06
CA GLY A 65 -12.88 1.36 1.23
C GLY A 65 -12.51 2.36 2.33
N PRO A 66 -13.27 3.46 2.58
CA PRO A 66 -13.04 4.28 3.77
C PRO A 66 -13.18 3.52 5.10
N THR A 67 -14.03 2.49 5.15
CA THR A 67 -14.16 1.63 6.33
C THR A 67 -12.94 0.74 6.49
N CYS A 68 -12.46 0.14 5.40
CA CYS A 68 -11.23 -0.66 5.37
C CYS A 68 -10.01 0.18 5.79
N TRP A 69 -9.87 1.39 5.25
CA TRP A 69 -8.78 2.30 5.60
C TRP A 69 -8.80 2.71 7.08
N ARG A 70 -9.98 3.03 7.63
CA ARG A 70 -10.10 3.31 9.08
C ARG A 70 -9.67 2.10 9.91
N ARG A 71 -10.05 0.88 9.52
CA ARG A 71 -9.62 -0.35 10.19
C ARG A 71 -8.12 -0.55 10.11
N LEU A 72 -7.52 -0.39 8.92
CA LEU A 72 -6.07 -0.45 8.73
C LEU A 72 -5.34 0.49 9.70
N ARG A 73 -5.76 1.75 9.75
CA ARG A 73 -5.18 2.77 10.62
C ARG A 73 -5.36 2.44 12.11
N ASP A 74 -6.56 2.05 12.52
CA ASP A 74 -6.86 1.77 13.92
C ASP A 74 -6.11 0.51 14.39
N TRP A 75 -5.96 -0.51 13.53
CA TRP A 75 -5.15 -1.71 13.78
C TRP A 75 -3.65 -1.43 13.79
N GLN A 76 -3.16 -0.48 12.99
CA GLN A 76 -1.78 0.01 13.08
C GLN A 76 -1.51 0.64 14.44
N LYS A 77 -2.41 1.51 14.92
CA LYS A 77 -2.29 2.11 16.25
C LYS A 77 -2.35 1.08 17.37
N ALA A 78 -3.14 0.03 17.19
CA ALA A 78 -3.23 -1.08 18.14
C ALA A 78 -2.10 -2.12 18.01
N GLY A 79 -1.11 -1.90 17.12
CA GLY A 79 0.02 -2.82 16.93
C GLY A 79 -0.37 -4.21 16.39
N VAL A 80 -1.52 -4.33 15.73
CA VAL A 80 -2.00 -5.60 15.16
C VAL A 80 -1.05 -6.13 14.09
N TRP A 81 -0.60 -5.26 13.18
CA TRP A 81 0.25 -5.67 12.06
C TRP A 81 1.61 -6.20 12.50
N LYS A 82 2.18 -5.61 13.55
CA LYS A 82 3.43 -6.10 14.16
C LYS A 82 3.24 -7.52 14.71
N ARG A 83 2.21 -7.74 15.52
CA ARG A 83 1.89 -9.05 16.10
C ARG A 83 1.56 -10.09 15.03
N LEU A 84 0.84 -9.69 13.98
CA LEU A 84 0.54 -10.55 12.85
C LEU A 84 1.81 -10.96 12.10
N HIS A 85 2.73 -10.03 11.86
CA HIS A 85 4.02 -10.32 11.23
C HIS A 85 4.85 -11.30 12.08
N GLU A 86 4.92 -11.09 13.40
CA GLU A 86 5.59 -12.00 14.33
C GLU A 86 4.97 -13.41 14.31
N LEU A 87 3.64 -13.52 14.29
CA LEU A 87 2.92 -14.79 14.19
C LEU A 87 3.27 -15.54 12.89
N LEU A 88 3.22 -14.85 11.75
CA LEU A 88 3.55 -15.44 10.46
C LEU A 88 5.03 -15.87 10.41
N LEU A 89 5.93 -15.05 10.93
CA LEU A 89 7.35 -15.39 11.01
C LEU A 89 7.59 -16.62 11.88
N ALA A 90 6.91 -16.74 13.03
CA ALA A 90 7.00 -17.91 13.89
C ALA A 90 6.50 -19.18 13.17
N LYS A 91 5.40 -19.09 12.43
CA LYS A 91 4.86 -20.21 11.63
C LYS A 91 5.82 -20.65 10.53
N LEU A 92 6.43 -19.70 9.82
CA LEU A 92 7.42 -20.02 8.79
C LEU A 92 8.72 -20.60 9.37
N ARG A 93 9.15 -20.15 10.56
CA ARG A 93 10.27 -20.77 11.31
C ARG A 93 9.96 -22.22 11.66
N GLU A 94 8.77 -22.47 12.21
CA GLU A 94 8.30 -23.81 12.60
C GLU A 94 8.24 -24.76 11.40
N ALA A 95 7.80 -24.26 10.24
CA ALA A 95 7.75 -25.02 8.99
C ALA A 95 9.12 -25.22 8.32
N GLY A 96 10.18 -24.55 8.80
CA GLY A 96 11.50 -24.59 8.14
C GLY A 96 11.56 -23.83 6.81
N GLU A 97 10.58 -22.98 6.52
CA GLU A 97 10.40 -22.27 5.24
C GLU A 97 11.11 -20.91 5.18
N LEU A 98 11.93 -20.59 6.20
CA LEU A 98 12.73 -19.37 6.22
C LEU A 98 14.18 -19.65 5.86
N ASP A 99 14.57 -19.18 4.68
CA ASP A 99 15.97 -19.11 4.27
C ASP A 99 16.65 -17.88 4.89
N PHE A 100 17.47 -18.10 5.92
CA PHE A 100 18.27 -17.06 6.55
C PHE A 100 19.62 -16.81 5.85
N SER A 101 19.96 -17.56 4.81
CA SER A 101 21.19 -17.33 4.04
C SER A 101 21.13 -16.03 3.21
N ARG A 102 19.92 -15.49 3.01
CA ARG A 102 19.67 -14.27 2.24
C ARG A 102 18.69 -13.37 3.00
N ALA A 103 19.06 -12.11 3.21
CA ALA A 103 18.18 -11.09 3.75
C ALA A 103 18.20 -9.86 2.82
N ALA A 104 17.02 -9.41 2.39
CA ALA A 104 16.86 -8.16 1.66
C ALA A 104 16.25 -7.12 2.60
N VAL A 105 16.92 -5.98 2.75
CA VAL A 105 16.42 -4.83 3.51
C VAL A 105 15.97 -3.78 2.52
N ASP A 106 14.68 -3.47 2.49
CA ASP A 106 14.16 -2.34 1.73
C ASP A 106 14.08 -1.09 2.63
N SER A 107 14.27 0.09 2.04
CA SER A 107 14.07 1.35 2.72
C SER A 107 13.21 2.26 1.84
N SER A 108 12.32 3.02 2.47
CA SER A 108 11.51 4.04 1.81
C SER A 108 11.85 5.40 2.39
N SER A 109 12.28 6.33 1.55
CA SER A 109 12.47 7.73 1.95
C SER A 109 11.20 8.52 1.64
N VAL A 110 10.61 9.15 2.66
CA VAL A 110 9.48 10.07 2.49
C VAL A 110 10.02 11.49 2.66
N ARG A 111 9.71 12.39 1.72
CA ARG A 111 10.06 13.81 1.88
C ARG A 111 9.36 14.36 3.12
N ALA A 112 10.12 15.01 4.00
CA ALA A 112 9.54 15.77 5.09
C ALA A 112 8.62 16.87 4.51
N VAL A 113 7.37 16.90 4.97
CA VAL A 113 6.42 17.97 4.62
C VAL A 113 6.69 19.13 5.59
N GLY A 114 7.16 20.25 5.05
CA GLY A 114 7.56 21.43 5.83
C GLY A 114 9.06 21.46 6.09
N ALA A 115 9.86 21.61 5.01
CA ALA A 115 11.32 21.74 5.05
C ALA A 115 11.78 22.45 6.34
N GLY A 116 12.56 21.75 7.18
CA GLY A 116 13.19 22.37 8.34
C GLY A 116 13.95 23.63 7.91
N GLU A 117 14.10 24.59 8.84
CA GLU A 117 14.82 25.83 8.55
C GLU A 117 16.14 25.52 7.84
N LYS A 118 16.38 26.19 6.72
CA LYS A 118 17.61 26.05 5.96
C LYS A 118 18.77 26.57 6.81
N LEU A 119 19.41 25.69 7.55
CA LEU A 119 20.59 26.02 8.36
C LEU A 119 21.80 26.45 7.50
N VAL A 120 21.77 26.17 6.19
CA VAL A 120 22.86 26.53 5.28
C VAL A 120 22.30 27.00 3.93
N ARG A 121 22.83 28.12 3.44
CA ARG A 121 22.61 28.61 2.07
C ARG A 121 23.24 27.61 1.11
N THR A 122 22.42 26.91 0.33
CA THR A 122 22.90 26.05 -0.77
C THR A 122 23.68 26.91 -1.77
N PRO A 123 24.95 26.62 -2.08
CA PRO A 123 25.66 27.31 -3.15
C PRO A 123 24.89 27.11 -4.45
N ARG A 124 24.72 28.18 -5.25
CA ARG A 124 24.21 28.03 -6.61
C ARG A 124 25.26 27.26 -7.40
N ILE A 125 24.96 26.03 -7.77
CA ILE A 125 25.68 25.37 -8.86
C ILE A 125 25.42 26.23 -10.09
N ALA A 126 26.49 26.82 -10.64
CA ALA A 126 26.42 27.55 -11.88
C ALA A 126 25.90 26.61 -12.97
N ARG A 127 25.04 27.11 -13.87
CA ARG A 127 24.63 26.35 -15.04
C ARG A 127 25.83 26.26 -15.96
N ASP A 128 26.47 25.10 -16.03
CA ASP A 128 27.31 24.78 -17.18
C ASP A 128 26.39 24.61 -18.40
N GLN A 129 26.66 25.38 -19.46
CA GLN A 129 26.06 25.10 -20.76
C GLN A 129 26.68 23.81 -21.29
N VAL A 130 25.90 22.73 -21.24
CA VAL A 130 26.25 21.49 -21.95
C VAL A 130 25.87 21.67 -23.43
N PRO A 131 26.74 21.34 -24.39
CA PRO A 131 26.40 21.40 -25.81
C PRO A 131 25.16 20.55 -26.10
N SER A 132 24.18 21.15 -26.77
CA SER A 132 22.94 20.48 -27.15
C SER A 132 23.23 19.41 -28.22
N ILE A 133 23.05 18.14 -27.86
CA ILE A 133 23.00 17.00 -28.79
C ILE A 133 21.59 16.86 -29.37
N THR A 134 21.15 17.85 -30.15
CA THR A 134 19.90 17.74 -30.91
C THR A 134 20.25 17.66 -32.39
N SER A 135 20.20 16.45 -32.94
CA SER A 135 20.48 16.14 -34.34
C SER A 135 19.55 16.88 -35.29
N SER A 136 20.14 17.42 -36.36
CA SER A 136 19.49 18.24 -37.39
C SER A 136 18.47 17.47 -38.23
N SER A 137 17.42 18.19 -38.63
CA SER A 137 16.38 17.83 -39.58
C SER A 137 16.95 17.44 -40.96
N THR A 138 16.43 16.35 -41.53
CA THR A 138 16.71 15.88 -42.90
C THR A 138 16.38 16.97 -43.93
N GLN A 139 17.38 17.31 -44.74
CA GLN A 139 17.29 18.31 -45.80
C GLN A 139 16.43 17.81 -46.97
N MET A 140 15.61 18.72 -47.48
CA MET A 140 14.68 18.55 -48.61
C MET A 140 15.41 18.17 -49.92
N ALA A 141 14.85 17.22 -50.67
CA ALA A 141 15.23 16.93 -52.04
C ALA A 141 14.27 17.60 -53.03
N SER A 142 14.82 18.31 -54.01
CA SER A 142 14.23 18.74 -55.30
C SER A 142 15.40 19.21 -56.18
N PRO A 143 15.29 19.30 -57.53
CA PRO A 143 14.22 18.89 -58.44
C PRO A 143 14.76 18.02 -59.62
N SER A 144 13.88 17.51 -60.49
CA SER A 144 14.24 17.21 -61.88
C SER A 144 13.02 17.41 -62.78
N ALA A 145 13.16 18.36 -63.71
CA ALA A 145 12.30 18.54 -64.86
C ALA A 145 12.84 17.70 -66.02
N GLN A 146 11.94 17.12 -66.84
CA GLN A 146 12.17 16.96 -68.27
C GLN A 146 10.87 16.59 -69.00
N SER A 147 10.58 17.45 -69.99
CA SER A 147 9.81 17.33 -71.25
C SER A 147 8.40 16.75 -71.26
#